data_AF-A0A267EJN1-F1
#
_entry.id   AF-A0A267EJN1-F1
#
_cell.length_a   1.000
_cell.length_b   1.000
_cell.length_c   1.000
_cell.angle_alpha   90.00
_cell.angle_beta   90.00
_cell.angle_gamma   90.00
#
_symmetry.space_group_name_H-M   'P 1'
#
loop_
_entity.id
_entity.type
_entity.pdbx_description
1 polymer ?
#
loop_
_entity_poly.entity_id
_entity_poly.type
_entity_poly.pdbx_seq_one_letter_code
_entity_poly.pdbx_strand_id
1 'polypeptide(L)'
;MGFRASGWDPALIIAQIIAMQSLYYFFLCIWTLATNLFVMQSPSLSQIFSFAYLRFRDTPGKLSVLTCLLNSFTLSAGLLFVVRRTKQCLDFSVTVFVYHLLFTCIYNRAFPTNFVWWLTNSVAAVITTVLGEFLCLRAELQDIPVHTARIDL
;
A
#
# COMPACT_ATOMS: atom_id res chain seq x y z
N MET A 1 -6.61 -7.16 36.24
CA MET A 1 -6.35 -8.05 35.07
C MET A 1 -4.89 -7.89 34.69
N GLY A 2 -4.16 -9.00 34.64
CA GLY A 2 -2.72 -9.10 34.91
C GLY A 2 -1.75 -8.41 33.95
N PHE A 3 -0.57 -8.11 34.48
CA PHE A 3 0.58 -7.52 33.80
C PHE A 3 1.40 -8.60 33.04
N ARG A 4 1.67 -8.31 31.75
CA ARG A 4 2.79 -8.74 30.87
C ARG A 4 2.78 -10.17 30.29
N ALA A 5 2.57 -10.23 28.98
CA ALA A 5 3.58 -10.77 28.06
C ALA A 5 4.00 -9.63 27.11
N SER A 6 5.23 -9.14 27.26
CA SER A 6 5.91 -8.38 26.19
C SER A 6 6.43 -9.40 25.18
N GLY A 7 5.51 -10.13 24.55
CA GLY A 7 5.78 -11.23 23.63
C GLY A 7 5.05 -10.97 22.34
N TRP A 8 5.67 -11.37 21.23
CA TRP A 8 5.09 -11.36 19.89
C TRP A 8 3.59 -11.75 19.90
N ASP A 9 2.72 -10.82 19.49
CA ASP A 9 1.27 -11.03 19.37
C ASP A 9 0.93 -11.31 17.89
N PRO A 10 0.96 -12.58 17.44
CA PRO A 10 0.77 -12.92 16.03
C PRO A 10 -0.61 -12.52 15.52
N ALA A 11 -1.62 -12.60 16.39
CA ALA A 11 -2.98 -12.22 16.05
C ALA A 11 -3.06 -10.74 15.62
N LEU A 12 -2.31 -9.86 16.27
CA LEU A 12 -2.29 -8.44 15.93
C LEU A 12 -1.61 -8.21 14.58
N ILE A 13 -0.48 -8.88 14.32
CA ILE A 13 0.24 -8.78 13.04
C ILE A 13 -0.65 -9.28 11.90
N ILE A 14 -1.30 -10.43 12.08
CA ILE A 14 -2.23 -10.98 11.08
C ILE A 14 -3.39 -10.01 10.84
N ALA A 15 -3.97 -9.44 11.89
CA ALA A 15 -5.03 -8.44 11.75
C ALA A 15 -4.55 -7.19 11.00
N GLN A 16 -3.34 -6.71 11.27
CA GLN A 16 -2.72 -5.60 10.54
C GLN A 16 -2.49 -5.94 9.06
N ILE A 17 -2.01 -7.15 8.74
CA ILE A 17 -1.86 -7.60 7.35
C ILE A 17 -3.24 -7.60 6.66
N ILE A 18 -4.24 -8.23 7.26
CA ILE A 18 -5.60 -8.30 6.69
C ILE A 18 -6.20 -6.90 6.50
N ALA A 19 -6.00 -6.00 7.46
CA ALA A 19 -6.43 -4.62 7.38
C ALA A 19 -5.76 -3.88 6.21
N MET A 20 -4.44 -4.02 6.07
CA MET A 20 -3.68 -3.41 4.96
C MET A 20 -4.11 -3.96 3.59
N GLN A 21 -4.36 -5.27 3.49
CA GLN A 21 -4.88 -5.87 2.25
C GLN A 21 -6.28 -5.35 1.92
N SER A 22 -7.15 -5.26 2.92
CA SER A 22 -8.52 -4.76 2.74
C SER A 22 -8.53 -3.30 2.29
N LEU A 23 -7.71 -2.46 2.93
CA LEU A 23 -7.52 -1.06 2.53
C LEU A 23 -7.00 -0.95 1.11
N TYR A 24 -5.99 -1.74 0.74
CA TYR A 24 -5.42 -1.73 -0.60
C TYR A 24 -6.48 -2.00 -1.67
N TYR A 25 -7.26 -3.09 -1.55
CA TYR A 25 -8.27 -3.44 -2.56
C TYR A 25 -9.47 -2.51 -2.55
N PHE A 26 -9.90 -2.06 -1.37
CA PHE A 26 -11.02 -1.13 -1.23
C PHE A 26 -10.73 0.20 -1.93
N PHE A 27 -9.59 0.82 -1.62
CA PHE A 27 -9.19 2.08 -2.26
C PHE A 27 -8.82 1.88 -3.72
N LEU A 28 -8.21 0.76 -4.11
CA LEU A 28 -7.93 0.46 -5.51
C LEU A 28 -9.22 0.40 -6.34
N CYS A 29 -10.29 -0.21 -5.81
CA CYS A 29 -11.60 -0.22 -6.46
C CYS A 29 -12.21 1.19 -6.55
N ILE A 30 -12.12 1.99 -5.49
CA ILE A 30 -12.60 3.38 -5.48
C ILE A 30 -11.86 4.21 -6.52
N TRP A 31 -10.53 4.16 -6.55
CA TRP A 31 -9.72 4.91 -7.51
C TRP A 31 -9.94 4.44 -8.94
N THR A 32 -10.10 3.12 -9.15
CA THR A 32 -10.47 2.58 -10.46
C THR A 32 -11.81 3.13 -10.90
N LEU A 33 -12.82 3.13 -10.04
CA LEU A 33 -14.13 3.69 -10.37
C LEU A 33 -14.03 5.20 -10.65
N ALA A 34 -13.36 5.96 -9.78
CA ALA A 34 -13.23 7.40 -9.91
C ALA A 34 -12.52 7.81 -11.20
N THR A 35 -11.39 7.19 -11.54
CA THR A 35 -10.63 7.50 -12.75
C THR A 35 -11.38 7.08 -14.02
N ASN A 36 -12.10 5.95 -13.99
CA ASN A 36 -12.94 5.53 -15.12
C ASN A 36 -14.15 6.44 -15.31
N LEU A 37 -14.83 6.86 -14.23
CA LEU A 37 -15.93 7.83 -14.30
C LEU A 37 -15.45 9.18 -14.83
N PHE A 38 -14.27 9.64 -14.41
CA PHE A 38 -13.68 10.89 -14.88
C PHE A 38 -13.42 10.91 -16.40
N VAL A 39 -13.08 9.76 -16.97
CA VAL A 39 -12.79 9.61 -18.42
C VAL A 39 -13.98 9.00 -19.19
N MET A 40 -15.14 8.83 -18.53
CA MET A 40 -16.34 8.20 -19.09
C MET A 40 -16.07 6.82 -19.72
N GLN A 41 -15.21 6.04 -19.08
CA GLN A 41 -14.86 4.69 -19.49
C GLN A 41 -15.54 3.65 -18.58
N SER A 42 -15.87 2.48 -19.12
CA SER A 42 -16.46 1.39 -18.34
C SER A 42 -15.40 0.76 -17.41
N PRO A 43 -15.62 0.73 -16.09
CA PRO A 43 -14.72 0.07 -15.15
C PRO A 43 -14.72 -1.44 -15.40
N SER A 44 -13.54 -2.05 -15.38
CA SER A 44 -13.38 -3.50 -15.57
C SER A 44 -12.42 -4.08 -14.56
N LEU A 45 -12.67 -5.33 -14.13
CA LEU A 45 -11.76 -6.06 -13.25
C LEU A 45 -10.39 -6.30 -13.90
N SER A 46 -10.35 -6.35 -15.23
CA SER A 46 -9.11 -6.49 -16.00
C SER A 46 -8.15 -5.31 -15.77
N GLN A 47 -8.64 -4.10 -15.48
CA GLN A 47 -7.78 -2.95 -15.15
C GLN A 47 -7.03 -3.11 -13.83
N ILE A 48 -7.56 -3.94 -12.93
CA ILE A 48 -6.99 -4.22 -11.61
C ILE A 48 -6.07 -5.45 -11.67
N PHE A 49 -6.56 -6.56 -12.25
CA PHE A 49 -5.89 -7.84 -12.15
C PHE A 49 -5.13 -8.29 -13.40
N SER A 50 -5.38 -7.69 -14.57
CA SER A 50 -4.73 -8.15 -15.81
C SER A 50 -3.45 -7.38 -16.12
N PHE A 51 -2.32 -8.10 -16.14
CA PHE A 51 -1.02 -7.52 -16.52
C PHE A 51 -0.90 -7.21 -18.02
N ALA A 52 -1.76 -7.78 -18.87
CA ALA A 52 -1.72 -7.55 -20.32
C ALA A 52 -2.21 -6.15 -20.72
N TYR A 53 -3.09 -5.55 -19.89
CA TYR A 53 -3.68 -4.22 -20.12
C TYR A 53 -2.80 -3.06 -19.67
N LEU A 54 -1.79 -3.30 -18.83
CA LEU A 54 -0.82 -2.27 -18.46
C LEU A 54 0.14 -1.99 -19.62
N ARG A 55 -0.32 -1.20 -20.58
CA ARG A 55 0.48 -0.64 -21.67
C ARG A 55 0.27 0.87 -21.70
N PHE A 56 1.35 1.62 -21.82
CA PHE A 56 1.29 3.09 -21.94
C PHE A 56 0.61 3.58 -23.22
N ARG A 57 0.37 2.69 -24.19
CA ARG A 57 -0.26 3.02 -25.45
C ARG A 57 -1.77 3.21 -25.32
N ASP A 58 -2.40 2.47 -24.41
CA ASP A 58 -3.84 2.41 -24.27
C ASP A 58 -4.33 3.31 -23.12
N THR A 59 -5.43 4.03 -23.33
CA THR A 59 -6.11 4.83 -22.30
C THR A 59 -6.40 4.03 -21.02
N PRO A 60 -6.99 2.81 -21.06
CA PRO A 60 -7.17 1.98 -19.87
C PRO A 60 -5.87 1.71 -19.12
N GLY A 61 -4.77 1.45 -19.84
CA GLY A 61 -3.46 1.20 -19.23
C GLY A 61 -2.91 2.41 -18.49
N LYS A 62 -3.06 3.62 -19.06
CA LYS A 62 -2.70 4.87 -18.38
C LYS A 62 -3.53 5.12 -17.13
N LEU A 63 -4.83 4.82 -17.17
CA LEU A 63 -5.72 4.94 -16.01
C LEU A 63 -5.37 3.94 -14.91
N SER A 64 -4.99 2.71 -15.26
CA SER A 64 -4.49 1.73 -14.29
C SER A 64 -3.19 2.19 -13.62
N VAL A 65 -2.26 2.79 -14.37
CA VAL A 65 -1.02 3.36 -13.79
C VAL A 65 -1.35 4.51 -12.85
N LEU A 66 -2.20 5.47 -13.27
CA LEU A 66 -2.61 6.59 -12.43
C LEU A 66 -3.31 6.11 -11.14
N THR A 67 -4.21 5.15 -11.28
CA THR A 67 -4.92 4.53 -10.15
C THR A 67 -3.96 3.86 -9.18
N CYS A 68 -2.96 3.13 -9.68
CA CYS A 68 -1.94 2.51 -8.85
C CYS A 68 -1.15 3.56 -8.04
N LEU A 69 -0.75 4.66 -8.69
CA LEU A 69 -0.04 5.76 -8.03
C LEU A 69 -0.91 6.44 -6.96
N LEU A 70 -2.16 6.77 -7.27
CA LEU A 70 -3.11 7.34 -6.30
C LEU A 70 -3.32 6.39 -5.12
N ASN A 71 -3.42 5.08 -5.39
CA ASN A 71 -3.59 4.07 -4.36
C ASN A 71 -2.33 3.95 -3.46
N SER A 72 -1.13 4.19 -3.98
CA SER A 72 0.10 4.21 -3.18
C SER A 72 0.09 5.33 -2.14
N PHE A 73 -0.47 6.49 -2.44
CA PHE A 73 -0.62 7.57 -1.46
C PHE A 73 -1.62 7.20 -0.35
N THR A 74 -2.77 6.63 -0.71
CA THR A 74 -3.75 6.18 0.28
C THR A 74 -3.21 5.03 1.13
N LEU A 75 -2.45 4.10 0.54
CA LEU A 75 -1.81 3.00 1.26
C LEU A 75 -0.72 3.49 2.22
N SER A 76 0.02 4.54 1.86
CA SER A 76 1.01 5.18 2.74
C SER A 76 0.35 5.76 3.99
N ALA A 77 -0.80 6.43 3.83
CA ALA A 77 -1.60 6.89 4.97
C ALA A 77 -2.14 5.71 5.80
N GLY A 78 -2.54 4.61 5.14
CA GLY A 78 -2.92 3.37 5.82
C GLY A 78 -1.82 2.81 6.73
N LEU A 79 -0.56 2.82 6.28
CA LEU A 79 0.59 2.40 7.09
C LEU A 79 0.74 3.24 8.36
N LEU A 80 0.53 4.56 8.27
CA LEU A 80 0.54 5.44 9.43
C LEU A 80 -0.55 5.06 10.44
N PHE A 81 -1.78 4.83 9.99
CA PHE A 81 -2.88 4.51 10.90
C PHE A 81 -2.78 3.11 11.54
N VAL A 82 -2.31 2.11 10.78
CA VAL A 82 -2.31 0.70 11.19
C VAL A 82 -1.03 0.28 11.90
N VAL A 83 0.14 0.69 11.38
CA VAL A 83 1.45 0.17 11.83
C VAL A 83 2.11 1.12 12.82
N ARG A 84 2.03 2.45 12.59
CA ARG A 84 2.65 3.52 13.41
C ARG A 84 4.16 3.42 13.69
N ARG A 85 4.82 2.34 13.26
CA ARG A 85 6.24 2.06 13.49
C ARG A 85 7.00 2.02 12.18
N THR A 86 7.97 2.92 12.05
CA THR A 86 8.77 3.14 10.85
C THR A 86 9.46 1.85 10.36
N LYS A 87 10.07 1.08 11.27
CA LYS A 87 10.84 -0.13 10.91
C LYS A 87 10.03 -1.26 10.27
N GLN A 88 8.71 -1.24 10.39
CA GLN A 88 7.83 -2.30 9.86
C GLN A 88 7.15 -1.88 8.54
N CYS A 89 7.24 -0.60 8.13
CA CYS A 89 6.55 -0.09 6.95
C CYS A 89 6.94 -0.81 5.66
N LEU A 90 8.23 -1.10 5.48
CA LEU A 90 8.74 -1.85 4.33
C LEU A 90 8.14 -3.26 4.28
N ASP A 91 8.17 -4.00 5.40
CA ASP A 91 7.67 -5.39 5.45
C ASP A 91 6.19 -5.46 5.07
N PHE A 92 5.36 -4.58 5.62
CA PHE A 92 3.92 -4.52 5.29
C PHE A 92 3.68 -4.08 3.85
N SER A 93 4.43 -3.09 3.35
CA SER A 93 4.30 -2.63 1.96
C SER A 93 4.63 -3.77 0.98
N VAL A 94 5.79 -4.40 1.14
CA VAL A 94 6.22 -5.53 0.31
C VAL A 94 5.21 -6.66 0.37
N THR A 95 4.69 -6.98 1.56
CA THR A 95 3.65 -8.00 1.73
C THR A 95 2.41 -7.67 0.87
N VAL A 96 1.91 -6.44 0.88
CA VAL A 96 0.76 -6.02 0.04
C VAL A 96 1.04 -6.25 -1.44
N PHE A 97 2.18 -5.83 -1.96
CA PHE A 97 2.53 -6.01 -3.38
C PHE A 97 2.79 -7.47 -3.75
N VAL A 98 3.31 -8.29 -2.84
CA VAL A 98 3.46 -9.75 -3.03
C VAL A 98 2.10 -10.42 -3.15
N TYR A 99 1.14 -10.09 -2.28
CA TYR A 99 -0.22 -10.62 -2.41
C TYR A 99 -0.88 -10.17 -3.72
N HIS A 100 -0.68 -8.91 -4.13
CA HIS A 100 -1.16 -8.43 -5.42
C HIS A 100 -0.54 -9.20 -6.60
N LEU A 101 0.76 -9.49 -6.55
CA LEU A 101 1.42 -10.38 -7.52
C LEU A 101 0.78 -11.77 -7.53
N LEU A 102 0.50 -12.36 -6.37
CA LEU A 102 -0.14 -13.68 -6.29
C LEU A 102 -1.54 -13.67 -6.91
N PHE A 103 -2.38 -12.69 -6.57
CA PHE A 103 -3.73 -12.59 -7.11
C PHE A 103 -3.75 -12.32 -8.62
N THR A 104 -2.85 -11.46 -9.12
CA THR A 104 -2.70 -11.22 -10.56
C THR A 104 -2.20 -12.47 -11.30
N CYS A 105 -1.27 -13.24 -10.71
CA CYS A 105 -0.85 -14.54 -11.25
C CYS A 105 -2.03 -15.52 -11.33
N ILE A 106 -2.83 -15.63 -10.26
CA ILE A 106 -4.00 -16.52 -10.22
C ILE A 106 -5.04 -16.12 -11.28
N TYR A 107 -5.31 -14.81 -11.43
CA TYR A 107 -6.28 -14.29 -12.38
C TYR A 107 -5.91 -14.59 -13.84
N ASN A 108 -4.65 -14.37 -14.21
CA ASN A 108 -4.19 -14.56 -15.59
C ASN A 108 -3.68 -15.99 -15.85
N ARG A 109 -3.64 -16.86 -14.84
CA ARG A 109 -3.06 -18.23 -14.88
C ARG A 109 -1.63 -18.28 -15.46
N ALA A 110 -0.90 -17.19 -15.32
CA ALA A 110 0.43 -17.01 -15.88
C ALA A 110 1.21 -16.00 -15.05
N PHE A 111 2.54 -16.10 -15.12
CA PHE A 111 3.43 -15.15 -14.45
C PHE A 111 3.51 -13.84 -15.26
N PRO A 112 3.47 -12.66 -14.63
CA PRO A 112 3.53 -11.40 -15.35
C PRO A 112 4.89 -11.22 -16.03
N THR A 113 4.89 -11.22 -17.36
CA THR A 113 6.07 -10.95 -18.18
C THR A 113 6.16 -9.48 -18.62
N ASN A 114 5.12 -8.70 -18.36
CA ASN A 114 5.03 -7.31 -18.79
C ASN A 114 5.92 -6.40 -17.93
N PHE A 115 6.97 -5.82 -18.53
CA PHE A 115 7.91 -4.92 -17.85
C PHE A 115 7.22 -3.67 -17.27
N VAL A 116 6.21 -3.12 -17.96
CA VAL A 116 5.47 -1.94 -17.47
C VAL A 116 4.74 -2.24 -16.18
N TRP A 117 4.21 -3.46 -16.04
CA TRP A 117 3.56 -3.91 -14.81
C TRP A 117 4.55 -3.98 -13.65
N TRP A 118 5.73 -4.55 -13.88
CA TRP A 118 6.80 -4.60 -12.87
C TRP A 118 7.26 -3.21 -12.45
N LEU A 119 7.51 -2.32 -13.41
CA LEU A 119 7.93 -0.96 -13.13
C LEU A 119 6.88 -0.20 -12.32
N THR A 120 5.61 -0.30 -12.72
CA THR A 120 4.50 0.39 -12.04
C THR A 120 4.36 -0.07 -10.60
N ASN A 121 4.35 -1.39 -10.36
CA ASN A 121 4.23 -1.94 -9.01
C ASN A 121 5.47 -1.65 -8.15
N SER A 122 6.66 -1.65 -8.74
CA SER A 122 7.90 -1.31 -8.03
C SER A 122 7.91 0.15 -7.59
N VAL A 123 7.55 1.07 -8.49
CA VAL A 123 7.41 2.51 -8.17
C VAL A 123 6.34 2.72 -7.11
N ALA A 124 5.19 2.06 -7.25
CA ALA A 124 4.11 2.11 -6.27
C ALA A 124 4.56 1.62 -4.89
N ALA A 125 5.33 0.53 -4.82
CA ALA A 125 5.89 -0.01 -3.59
C ALA A 125 6.91 0.92 -2.93
N VAL A 126 7.79 1.52 -3.73
CA VAL A 126 8.76 2.52 -3.26
C VAL A 126 8.04 3.74 -2.70
N ILE A 127 7.04 4.28 -3.41
CA ILE A 127 6.25 5.42 -2.92
C ILE A 127 5.58 5.06 -1.60
N THR A 128 4.91 3.91 -1.53
CA THR A 128 4.24 3.48 -0.30
C THR A 128 5.20 3.31 0.87
N THR A 129 6.38 2.74 0.63
CA THR A 129 7.39 2.51 1.67
C THR A 129 7.97 3.84 2.15
N VAL A 130 8.51 4.66 1.25
CA VAL A 130 9.19 5.91 1.61
C VAL A 130 8.23 6.90 2.24
N LEU A 131 7.03 7.07 1.68
CA LEU A 131 6.03 7.98 2.24
C LEU A 131 5.46 7.44 3.55
N GLY A 132 5.21 6.14 3.65
CA GLY A 132 4.78 5.49 4.89
C GLY A 132 5.82 5.65 6.01
N GLU A 133 7.09 5.41 5.72
CA GLU A 133 8.21 5.62 6.65
C GLU A 133 8.30 7.08 7.08
N PHE A 134 8.23 8.03 6.14
CA PHE A 134 8.28 9.46 6.46
C PHE A 134 7.13 9.87 7.39
N LEU A 135 5.91 9.42 7.10
CA LEU A 135 4.73 9.72 7.93
C LEU A 135 4.84 9.09 9.32
N CYS A 136 5.23 7.81 9.40
CA CYS A 136 5.42 7.11 10.67
C CYS A 136 6.53 7.75 11.50
N LEU A 137 7.66 8.12 10.88
CA LEU A 137 8.75 8.81 11.56
C LEU A 137 8.30 10.15 12.12
N ARG A 138 7.53 10.94 11.35
CA ARG A 138 6.98 12.21 11.83
C ARG A 138 6.07 12.02 13.03
N ALA A 139 5.20 11.00 13.02
CA ALA A 139 4.33 10.69 14.15
C ALA A 139 5.11 10.19 15.36
N GLU A 140 6.11 9.32 15.16
CA GLU A 140 6.98 8.79 16.22
C GLU A 140 7.77 9.90 16.93
N LEU A 141 8.23 10.92 16.18
CA LEU A 141 8.93 12.07 16.75
C LEU A 141 8.02 13.02 17.55
N GLN A 142 6.73 13.11 17.24
CA GLN A 142 5.78 13.95 17.98
C GLN A 142 5.40 13.37 19.34
N ASP A 143 5.47 12.05 19.50
CA ASP A 143 5.14 11.35 20.74
C ASP A 143 6.27 11.40 21.79
N ILE A 144 7.43 12.00 21.49
CA ILE A 144 8.52 12.18 22.46
C ILE A 144 8.30 13.51 23.22
N PRO A 145 7.77 13.51 24.46
CA PRO A 145 7.68 14.73 25.25
C PRO A 145 9.09 15.22 25.60
N VAL A 146 9.36 16.49 25.31
CA VAL A 146 10.63 17.18 25.60
C VAL A 146 10.75 17.44 27.11
N HIS A 147 10.86 16.39 27.93
CA HIS A 147 11.10 16.52 29.37
C HIS A 147 12.59 16.66 29.74
N THR A 148 13.50 16.66 28.76
CA THR A 148 14.96 16.64 29.01
C THR A 148 15.64 18.02 28.94
N ALA A 149 14.93 19.11 28.65
CA ALA A 149 15.53 20.45 28.56
C ALA A 149 15.43 21.28 29.86
N ARG A 150 15.13 20.65 31.00
CA ARG A 150 15.14 21.31 32.33
C ARG A 150 15.93 20.48 33.34
N ILE A 151 17.19 20.18 33.00
CA ILE A 151 18.21 19.83 33.98
C ILE A 151 19.16 21.03 34.08
N ASP A 152 18.81 21.91 35.01
CA ASP A 152 19.68 22.64 35.93
C ASP A 152 20.98 23.24 35.38
N LEU A 153 20.92 24.55 35.08
CA LEU A 153 22.03 25.51 35.19
C LEU A 153 21.65 26.56 36.24
#